data_AF-A0A501X780-F1
#
_entry.id   AF-A0A501X780-F1
#
_cell.length_a   1.000
_cell.length_b   1.000
_cell.length_c   1.000
_cell.angle_alpha   90.00
_cell.angle_beta   90.00
_cell.angle_gamma   90.00
#
_symmetry.space_group_name_H-M   'P 1'
#
loop_
_entity.id
_entity.type
_entity.pdbx_description
1 polymer ?
#
loop_
_entity_poly.entity_id
_entity_poly.type
_entity_poly.pdbx_seq_one_letter_code
_entity_poly.pdbx_strand_id
1 'polypeptide(L)'
;MKRQQGFTLIELVVVIIILGILAVTAAPKFINLQSDARASTIQGMKGAIQGANSLVYSKAALLGIEGTATGSVDVLGNTVAGTPATATDDVPVVYGYMAATKAALEKGMDVKFNTGTSPSSAVPSGEVAADWIIDEATGTIWQRGAPADVAAVGSEPAKSCKIVYTQAASAGALPTITVTDNGC
;
A
#
# COMPACT_ATOMS: atom_id res chain seq x y z
N MET A 1 11.63 -42.55 46.00
CA MET A 1 10.70 -41.41 46.06
C MET A 1 11.50 -40.13 45.77
N LYS A 2 11.29 -39.48 44.62
CA LYS A 2 11.92 -38.18 44.32
C LYS A 2 11.16 -37.10 45.11
N ARG A 3 11.86 -36.30 45.92
CA ARG A 3 11.27 -35.15 46.60
C ARG A 3 10.92 -34.10 45.55
N GLN A 4 9.64 -33.78 45.41
CA GLN A 4 9.17 -32.67 44.58
C GLN A 4 9.48 -31.38 45.34
N GLN A 5 10.47 -30.63 44.88
CA GLN A 5 10.72 -29.27 45.38
C GLN A 5 9.60 -28.39 44.83
N GLY A 6 8.70 -27.94 45.71
CA GLY A 6 7.66 -26.98 45.36
C GLY A 6 8.27 -25.61 45.10
N PHE A 7 7.63 -24.84 44.22
CA PHE A 7 7.96 -23.43 43.97
C PHE A 7 7.66 -22.62 45.24
N THR A 8 8.55 -21.70 45.62
CA THR A 8 8.31 -20.82 46.77
C THR A 8 7.37 -19.67 46.37
N LEU A 9 6.57 -19.17 47.33
CA LEU A 9 5.70 -18.01 47.08
C LEU A 9 6.52 -16.78 46.67
N ILE A 10 7.73 -16.62 47.20
CA ILE A 10 8.59 -15.49 46.86
C ILE A 10 9.12 -15.57 45.42
N GLU A 11 9.46 -16.75 44.91
CA GLU A 11 9.87 -16.90 43.51
C GLU A 11 8.74 -16.49 42.55
N LEU A 12 7.50 -16.87 42.87
CA LEU A 12 6.35 -16.47 42.05
C LEU A 12 6.11 -14.95 42.09
N VAL A 13 6.24 -14.33 43.27
CA VAL A 13 6.08 -12.87 43.43
C VAL A 13 7.18 -12.10 42.68
N VAL A 14 8.44 -12.54 42.76
CA VAL A 14 9.54 -11.88 42.05
C VAL A 14 9.34 -11.96 40.53
N VAL A 15 8.87 -13.10 40.01
CA VAL A 15 8.60 -13.25 38.57
C VAL A 15 7.55 -12.26 38.07
N ILE A 16 6.42 -12.12 38.77
CA ILE A 16 5.37 -11.17 38.33
C ILE A 16 5.84 -9.71 38.41
N ILE A 17 6.70 -9.37 39.38
CA ILE A 17 7.29 -8.02 39.49
C ILE A 17 8.20 -7.74 38.30
N ILE A 18 9.07 -8.68 37.95
CA ILE A 18 9.97 -8.55 36.79
C ILE A 18 9.15 -8.40 35.51
N LEU A 19 8.12 -9.25 35.31
CA LEU A 19 7.23 -9.14 34.15
C LEU A 19 6.48 -7.80 34.11
N GLY A 20 6.08 -7.25 35.26
CA GLY A 20 5.45 -5.93 35.36
C GLY A 20 6.36 -4.80 34.89
N ILE A 21 7.63 -4.79 35.32
CA ILE A 21 8.61 -3.77 34.91
C ILE A 21 8.89 -3.86 33.40
N LEU A 22 9.04 -5.08 32.87
CA LEU A 22 9.25 -5.29 31.44
C LEU A 22 8.04 -4.85 30.61
N ALA A 23 6.82 -5.08 31.09
CA ALA A 23 5.61 -4.68 30.40
C ALA A 23 5.49 -3.15 30.28
N VAL A 24 5.72 -2.41 31.37
CA VAL A 24 5.59 -0.93 31.37
C VAL A 24 6.62 -0.26 30.48
N THR A 25 7.84 -0.80 30.42
CA THR A 25 8.91 -0.25 29.57
C THR A 25 8.77 -0.63 28.10
N ALA A 26 8.22 -1.82 27.79
CA ALA A 26 8.03 -2.27 26.41
C ALA A 26 6.75 -1.72 25.75
N ALA A 27 5.68 -1.49 26.51
CA ALA A 27 4.37 -1.11 25.97
C ALA A 27 4.39 0.17 25.10
N PRO A 28 5.04 1.30 25.50
CA PRO A 28 5.06 2.51 24.68
C PRO A 28 5.78 2.29 23.34
N LYS A 29 6.87 1.51 23.35
CA LYS A 29 7.62 1.18 22.14
C LYS A 29 6.80 0.30 21.19
N PHE A 30 6.06 -0.67 21.73
CA PHE A 30 5.23 -1.57 20.92
C PHE A 30 4.08 -0.84 20.20
N ILE A 31 3.52 0.20 20.81
CA ILE A 31 2.46 1.02 20.20
C ILE A 31 3.01 1.81 18.99
N ASN A 32 4.19 2.42 19.13
CA ASN A 32 4.78 3.23 18.04
C ASN A 32 5.31 2.37 16.87
N LEU A 33 5.77 1.14 17.14
CA LEU A 33 6.30 0.27 16.08
C LEU A 33 5.29 -0.06 14.97
N GLN A 34 3.99 -0.16 15.29
CA GLN A 34 2.98 -0.42 14.27
C GLN A 34 2.78 0.79 13.35
N SER A 35 2.76 1.99 13.94
CA SER A 35 2.68 3.26 13.20
C SER A 35 3.86 3.43 12.25
N ASP A 36 5.08 3.26 12.78
CA ASP A 36 6.32 3.38 12.03
C ASP A 36 6.39 2.33 10.91
N ALA A 37 5.91 1.11 11.16
CA ALA A 37 5.85 0.05 10.16
C ALA A 37 4.90 0.43 9.01
N ARG A 38 3.69 0.90 9.32
CA ARG A 38 2.71 1.33 8.29
C ARG A 38 3.22 2.50 7.47
N ALA A 39 3.79 3.52 8.12
CA ALA A 39 4.40 4.67 7.46
C ALA A 39 5.51 4.21 6.50
N SER A 40 6.39 3.32 6.96
CA SER A 40 7.46 2.74 6.13
C SER A 40 6.93 1.94 4.95
N THR A 41 5.88 1.13 5.14
CA THR A 41 5.24 0.34 4.08
C THR A 41 4.62 1.23 3.00
N ILE A 42 3.98 2.33 3.40
CA ILE A 42 3.41 3.31 2.46
C ILE A 42 4.49 4.05 1.67
N GLN A 43 5.59 4.43 2.31
CA GLN A 43 6.73 5.03 1.61
C GLN A 43 7.38 4.03 0.64
N GLY A 44 7.47 2.75 1.03
CA GLY A 44 7.91 1.66 0.15
C GLY A 44 7.01 1.51 -1.08
N MET A 45 5.68 1.53 -0.89
CA MET A 45 4.71 1.47 -1.98
C MET A 45 4.84 2.68 -2.92
N LYS A 46 5.05 3.90 -2.41
CA LYS A 46 5.35 5.08 -3.25
C LYS A 46 6.56 4.82 -4.15
N GLY A 47 7.66 4.30 -3.59
CA GLY A 47 8.86 3.97 -4.34
C GLY A 47 8.59 2.91 -5.42
N ALA A 48 7.77 1.91 -5.11
CA ALA A 48 7.37 0.87 -6.06
C ALA A 48 6.54 1.44 -7.22
N ILE A 49 5.57 2.33 -6.96
CA ILE A 49 4.79 3.01 -8.01
C ILE A 49 5.71 3.86 -8.90
N GLN A 50 6.65 4.61 -8.32
CA GLN A 50 7.62 5.42 -9.07
C GLN A 50 8.51 4.54 -9.97
N GLY A 51 9.03 3.44 -9.43
CA GLY A 51 9.83 2.48 -10.17
C GLY A 51 9.06 1.89 -11.35
N ALA A 52 7.87 1.36 -11.09
CA ALA A 52 7.01 0.79 -12.13
C ALA A 52 6.64 1.81 -13.22
N ASN A 53 6.33 3.05 -12.84
CA ASN A 53 6.04 4.12 -13.81
C ASN A 53 7.24 4.40 -14.73
N SER A 54 8.47 4.37 -14.23
CA SER A 54 9.65 4.59 -15.09
C SER A 54 9.85 3.46 -16.10
N LEU A 55 9.61 2.21 -15.70
CA LEU A 55 9.68 1.04 -16.59
C LEU A 55 8.56 1.04 -17.64
N VAL A 56 7.32 1.28 -17.22
CA VAL A 56 6.15 1.34 -18.09
C VAL A 56 6.29 2.49 -19.10
N TYR A 57 6.73 3.66 -18.66
CA TYR A 57 6.98 4.80 -19.54
C TYR A 57 8.09 4.51 -20.56
N SER A 58 9.18 3.87 -20.13
CA SER A 58 10.26 3.48 -21.05
C SER A 58 9.75 2.57 -22.17
N LYS A 59 8.87 1.62 -21.84
CA LYS A 59 8.23 0.77 -22.85
C LYS A 59 7.20 1.52 -23.70
N ALA A 60 6.41 2.40 -23.11
CA ALA A 60 5.47 3.25 -23.85
C ALA A 60 6.20 4.11 -24.91
N ALA A 61 7.35 4.68 -24.55
CA ALA A 61 8.18 5.48 -25.44
C ALA A 61 8.80 4.64 -26.58
N LEU A 62 9.20 3.39 -26.30
CA LEU A 62 9.68 2.47 -27.34
C LEU A 62 8.58 2.09 -28.34
N LEU A 63 7.32 2.06 -27.88
CA LEU A 63 6.15 1.79 -28.72
C LEU A 63 5.59 3.05 -29.38
N GLY A 64 6.09 4.24 -29.05
CA GLY A 64 5.63 5.52 -29.59
C GLY A 64 4.24 5.94 -29.10
N ILE A 65 3.80 5.43 -27.95
CA ILE A 65 2.47 5.70 -27.37
C ILE A 65 2.52 6.59 -26.12
N GLU A 66 3.69 7.09 -25.74
CA GLU A 66 3.92 7.94 -24.55
C GLU A 66 3.15 9.27 -24.59
N GLY A 67 2.79 9.76 -25.78
CA GLY A 67 1.93 10.94 -25.96
C GLY A 67 0.43 10.64 -26.00
N THR A 68 0.03 9.37 -25.95
CA THR A 68 -1.37 8.97 -26.16
C THR A 68 -2.16 9.11 -24.86
N ALA A 69 -3.35 9.72 -24.93
CA ALA A 69 -4.19 9.93 -23.76
C ALA A 69 -4.57 8.63 -23.04
N THR A 70 -4.80 7.56 -23.80
CA THR A 70 -5.08 6.23 -23.27
C THR A 70 -4.40 5.19 -24.15
N GLY A 71 -3.77 4.20 -23.53
CA GLY A 71 -3.18 3.07 -24.24
C GLY A 71 -2.95 1.88 -23.31
N SER A 72 -2.24 0.89 -23.81
CA SER A 72 -1.81 -0.27 -23.04
C SER A 72 -0.38 -0.64 -23.43
N VAL A 73 0.41 -1.03 -22.43
CA VAL A 73 1.81 -1.45 -22.59
C VAL A 73 1.95 -2.89 -22.16
N ASP A 74 2.50 -3.71 -23.04
CA ASP A 74 2.94 -5.05 -22.70
C ASP A 74 4.32 -5.02 -22.04
N VAL A 75 4.33 -5.22 -20.71
CA VAL A 75 5.57 -5.25 -19.93
C VAL A 75 6.27 -6.61 -20.04
N LEU A 76 5.52 -7.69 -20.24
CA LEU A 76 6.01 -9.07 -20.19
C LEU A 76 6.41 -9.64 -21.57
N GLY A 77 6.11 -8.93 -22.66
CA GLY A 77 6.43 -9.37 -24.02
C GLY A 77 5.58 -10.55 -24.49
N ASN A 78 4.36 -10.68 -23.96
CA ASN A 78 3.38 -11.69 -24.34
C ASN A 78 2.78 -11.43 -25.74
N THR A 79 2.92 -10.21 -26.25
CA THR A 79 2.33 -9.77 -27.54
C THR A 79 3.42 -9.50 -28.58
N VAL A 80 3.10 -9.84 -29.84
CA VAL A 80 3.95 -9.57 -31.00
C VAL A 80 3.83 -8.08 -31.36
N ALA A 81 4.97 -7.44 -31.60
CA ALA A 81 5.05 -6.03 -31.99
C ALA A 81 4.06 -5.67 -33.11
N GLY A 82 3.20 -4.67 -32.87
CA GLY A 82 2.25 -4.16 -33.87
C GLY A 82 0.81 -4.67 -33.74
N THR A 83 0.50 -5.51 -32.75
CA THR A 83 -0.90 -5.78 -32.36
C THR A 83 -1.32 -4.82 -31.25
N PRO A 84 -2.51 -4.17 -31.32
CA PRO A 84 -3.05 -3.43 -30.19
C PRO A 84 -3.14 -4.39 -29.02
N ALA A 85 -2.52 -4.01 -27.91
CA ALA A 85 -2.53 -4.72 -26.64
C ALA A 85 -3.99 -4.97 -26.19
N THR A 86 -4.53 -6.10 -26.63
CA THR A 86 -5.87 -6.62 -26.32
C THR A 86 -5.73 -7.78 -25.30
N ALA A 87 -4.53 -7.98 -24.74
CA ALA A 87 -4.29 -9.06 -23.82
C ALA A 87 -4.77 -8.66 -22.42
N THR A 88 -5.37 -9.62 -21.74
CA THR A 88 -5.78 -9.54 -20.33
C THR A 88 -4.64 -9.17 -19.39
N ASP A 89 -3.39 -9.14 -19.85
CA ASP A 89 -2.18 -8.96 -19.05
C ASP A 89 -1.49 -7.60 -19.28
N ASP A 90 -1.95 -6.79 -20.24
CA ASP A 90 -1.30 -5.51 -20.56
C ASP A 90 -1.62 -4.43 -19.54
N VAL A 91 -0.64 -3.57 -19.23
CA VAL A 91 -0.75 -2.47 -18.28
C VAL A 91 -1.47 -1.29 -18.96
N PRO A 92 -2.67 -0.88 -18.50
CA PRO A 92 -3.29 0.34 -18.98
C PRO A 92 -2.45 1.56 -18.64
N VAL A 93 -2.23 2.42 -19.64
CA VAL A 93 -1.43 3.63 -19.52
C VAL A 93 -2.21 4.88 -19.93
N VAL A 94 -1.84 5.99 -19.32
CA VAL A 94 -2.31 7.35 -19.61
C VAL A 94 -1.07 8.21 -19.83
N TYR A 95 -0.89 8.71 -21.05
CA TYR A 95 0.32 9.44 -21.46
C TYR A 95 1.62 8.70 -21.11
N GLY A 96 1.64 7.39 -21.39
CA GLY A 96 2.79 6.51 -21.16
C GLY A 96 3.03 6.07 -19.71
N TYR A 97 2.36 6.66 -18.73
CA TYR A 97 2.45 6.25 -17.31
C TYR A 97 1.30 5.32 -16.94
N MET A 98 1.43 4.55 -15.86
CA MET A 98 0.33 3.68 -15.39
C MET A 98 -0.93 4.50 -15.11
N ALA A 99 -2.09 4.02 -15.55
CA ALA A 99 -3.37 4.62 -15.19
C ALA A 99 -3.63 4.49 -13.68
N ALA A 100 -4.42 5.40 -13.10
CA ALA A 100 -4.81 5.33 -11.68
C ALA A 100 -5.94 4.31 -11.44
N THR A 101 -5.72 3.08 -11.89
CA THR A 101 -6.70 1.98 -11.85
C THR A 101 -6.09 0.76 -11.18
N LYS A 102 -6.94 -0.08 -10.59
CA LYS A 102 -6.57 -1.39 -10.05
C LYS A 102 -5.84 -2.20 -11.10
N ALA A 103 -6.39 -2.30 -12.31
CA ALA A 103 -5.80 -3.10 -13.38
C ALA A 103 -4.38 -2.65 -13.75
N ALA A 104 -4.10 -1.35 -13.83
CA ALA A 104 -2.77 -0.84 -14.15
C ALA A 104 -1.76 -1.08 -13.05
N LEU A 105 -2.13 -0.83 -11.80
CA LEU A 105 -1.21 -1.01 -10.68
C LEU A 105 -0.95 -2.49 -10.38
N GLU A 106 -1.96 -3.36 -10.47
CA GLU A 106 -1.75 -4.80 -10.28
C GLU A 106 -0.81 -5.39 -11.33
N LYS A 107 -0.99 -5.02 -12.59
CA LYS A 107 -0.17 -5.55 -13.69
C LYS A 107 1.21 -4.90 -13.78
N GLY A 108 1.30 -3.61 -13.44
CA GLY A 108 2.55 -2.86 -13.50
C GLY A 108 3.50 -3.14 -12.34
N MET A 109 2.98 -3.59 -11.19
CA MET A 109 3.75 -3.76 -9.95
C MET A 109 3.68 -5.17 -9.36
N ASP A 110 2.86 -6.07 -9.92
CA ASP A 110 2.56 -7.40 -9.37
C ASP A 110 2.11 -7.34 -7.89
N VAL A 111 1.21 -6.40 -7.60
CA VAL A 111 0.55 -6.25 -6.30
C VAL A 111 -0.93 -6.61 -6.45
N LYS A 112 -1.61 -6.98 -5.37
CA LYS A 112 -3.08 -7.18 -5.35
C LYS A 112 -3.77 -6.08 -4.57
N PHE A 113 -4.87 -5.59 -5.13
CA PHE A 113 -5.74 -4.60 -4.52
C PHE A 113 -7.19 -5.09 -4.49
N ASN A 114 -7.91 -4.77 -3.43
CA ASN A 114 -9.36 -4.72 -3.47
C ASN A 114 -9.81 -3.30 -3.83
N THR A 115 -10.95 -3.17 -4.49
CA THR A 115 -11.58 -1.85 -4.67
C THR A 115 -12.34 -1.45 -3.40
N GLY A 116 -12.32 -0.16 -3.05
CA GLY A 116 -13.02 0.35 -1.89
C GLY A 116 -12.81 1.85 -1.70
N THR A 117 -13.63 2.47 -0.87
CA THR A 117 -13.60 3.93 -0.62
C THR A 117 -12.98 4.31 0.72
N SER A 118 -12.43 3.33 1.45
CA SER A 118 -11.84 3.51 2.77
C SER A 118 -10.90 2.35 3.14
N PRO A 119 -9.97 2.53 4.10
CA PRO A 119 -9.08 1.46 4.57
C PRO A 119 -9.80 0.30 5.28
N SER A 120 -11.08 0.47 5.64
CA SER A 120 -11.92 -0.55 6.28
C SER A 120 -13.02 -1.09 5.35
N SER A 121 -12.95 -0.78 4.05
CA SER A 121 -13.91 -1.29 3.07
C SER A 121 -13.95 -2.81 3.09
N ALA A 122 -15.17 -3.37 3.03
CA ALA A 122 -15.38 -4.80 2.92
C ALA A 122 -14.70 -5.35 1.65
N VAL A 123 -14.30 -6.62 1.68
CA VAL A 123 -13.76 -7.29 0.50
C VAL A 123 -14.87 -7.42 -0.55
N PRO A 124 -14.65 -6.99 -1.81
CA PRO A 124 -15.62 -7.17 -2.88
C PRO A 124 -16.03 -8.64 -3.06
N SER A 125 -17.29 -8.87 -3.43
CA SER A 125 -17.81 -10.23 -3.63
C SER A 125 -17.03 -10.97 -4.70
N GLY A 126 -16.54 -12.17 -4.38
CA GLY A 126 -15.76 -12.99 -5.31
C GLY A 126 -14.25 -12.71 -5.32
N GLU A 127 -13.79 -11.75 -4.50
CA GLU A 127 -12.36 -11.49 -4.30
C GLU A 127 -11.86 -12.07 -2.96
N VAL A 128 -10.57 -12.37 -2.89
CA VAL A 128 -9.87 -12.63 -1.63
C VAL A 128 -9.44 -11.31 -1.00
N ALA A 129 -9.24 -11.30 0.33
CA ALA A 129 -8.73 -10.14 1.02
C ALA A 129 -7.30 -9.84 0.55
N ALA A 130 -7.12 -8.68 -0.08
CA ALA A 130 -5.84 -8.09 -0.38
C ALA A 130 -5.41 -7.16 0.75
N ASP A 131 -4.09 -7.02 0.91
CA ASP A 131 -3.48 -6.13 1.89
C ASP A 131 -3.69 -4.64 1.55
N TRP A 132 -3.98 -4.34 0.29
CA TRP A 132 -4.14 -2.99 -0.22
C TRP A 132 -5.54 -2.76 -0.75
N ILE A 133 -6.03 -1.55 -0.56
CA ILE A 133 -7.33 -1.08 -1.04
C ILE A 133 -7.10 0.13 -1.92
N ILE A 134 -7.76 0.19 -3.08
CA ILE A 134 -7.75 1.33 -3.99
C ILE A 134 -9.16 1.90 -4.21
N ASP A 135 -9.27 3.21 -4.13
CA ASP A 135 -10.40 3.98 -4.66
C ASP A 135 -10.02 4.50 -6.05
N GLU A 136 -10.49 3.83 -7.10
CA GLU A 136 -10.19 4.19 -8.50
C GLU A 136 -10.82 5.53 -8.91
N ALA A 137 -11.82 6.04 -8.18
CA ALA A 137 -12.41 7.33 -8.47
C ALA A 137 -11.47 8.49 -8.09
N THR A 138 -10.68 8.31 -7.03
CA THR A 138 -9.77 9.34 -6.51
C THR A 138 -8.28 9.01 -6.69
N GLY A 139 -7.95 7.77 -7.08
CA GLY A 139 -6.58 7.27 -7.10
C GLY A 139 -6.00 7.07 -5.70
N THR A 140 -6.84 7.01 -4.67
CA THR A 140 -6.39 6.86 -3.29
C THR A 140 -6.15 5.39 -2.95
N ILE A 141 -5.04 5.11 -2.29
CA ILE A 141 -4.60 3.77 -1.92
C ILE A 141 -4.34 3.73 -0.42
N TRP A 142 -4.83 2.69 0.24
CA TRP A 142 -4.60 2.44 1.66
C TRP A 142 -4.10 1.03 1.89
N GLN A 143 -3.34 0.85 2.97
CA GLN A 143 -3.20 -0.48 3.54
C GLN A 143 -4.49 -0.85 4.29
N ARG A 144 -4.96 -2.08 4.15
CA ARG A 144 -6.14 -2.58 4.85
C ARG A 144 -5.99 -2.42 6.37
N GLY A 145 -7.03 -1.88 6.99
CA GLY A 145 -7.05 -1.60 8.43
C GLY A 145 -6.14 -0.46 8.87
N ALA A 146 -5.63 0.35 7.93
CA ALA A 146 -5.00 1.62 8.29
C ALA A 146 -6.02 2.55 8.97
N PRO A 147 -5.56 3.49 9.83
CA PRO A 147 -6.43 4.49 10.43
C PRO A 147 -7.24 5.23 9.36
N ALA A 148 -8.57 5.26 9.53
CA ALA A 148 -9.45 5.98 8.65
C ALA A 148 -9.13 7.47 8.68
N ASP A 149 -9.36 8.15 7.56
CA ASP A 149 -9.18 9.59 7.44
C ASP A 149 -10.16 10.30 8.40
N VAL A 150 -9.65 10.79 9.53
CA VAL A 150 -10.42 11.52 10.53
C VAL A 150 -9.83 12.90 10.73
N ALA A 151 -10.71 13.91 10.78
CA ALA A 151 -10.32 15.26 11.15
C ALA A 151 -9.85 15.30 12.62
N ALA A 152 -9.05 16.31 12.96
CA ALA A 152 -8.67 16.55 14.34
C ALA A 152 -9.92 16.80 15.20
N VAL A 153 -10.02 16.14 16.35
CA VAL A 153 -11.11 16.31 17.31
C VAL A 153 -10.52 16.67 18.68
N GLY A 154 -10.73 17.91 19.13
CA GLY A 154 -10.13 18.40 20.37
C GLY A 154 -8.61 18.48 20.26
N SER A 155 -7.90 17.80 21.17
CA SER A 155 -6.44 17.68 21.16
C SER A 155 -5.89 16.52 20.34
N GLU A 156 -6.77 15.64 19.81
CA GLU A 156 -6.35 14.52 18.97
C GLU A 156 -6.01 15.01 17.56
N PRO A 157 -4.79 14.71 17.05
CA PRO A 157 -4.41 15.10 15.70
C PRO A 157 -5.25 14.36 14.65
N ALA A 158 -5.42 14.97 13.49
CA ALA A 158 -6.02 14.31 12.34
C ALA A 158 -5.22 13.03 12.01
N LYS A 159 -5.90 11.93 11.67
CA LYS A 159 -5.25 10.69 11.23
C LYS A 159 -5.59 10.45 9.77
N SER A 160 -4.58 10.17 8.96
CA SER A 160 -4.67 9.88 7.53
C SER A 160 -3.43 9.11 7.12
N CYS A 161 -3.62 7.88 6.68
CA CYS A 161 -2.55 6.95 6.33
C CYS A 161 -2.79 6.40 4.91
N LYS A 162 -2.37 7.15 3.89
CA LYS A 162 -2.76 6.91 2.48
C LYS A 162 -1.74 7.38 1.46
N ILE A 163 -1.89 6.87 0.25
CA ILE A 163 -1.21 7.33 -0.97
C ILE A 163 -2.28 7.86 -1.91
N VAL A 164 -2.06 9.01 -2.52
CA VAL A 164 -2.88 9.51 -3.61
C VAL A 164 -2.04 9.48 -4.87
N TYR A 165 -2.44 8.61 -5.81
CA TYR A 165 -1.83 8.50 -7.12
C TYR A 165 -2.67 9.25 -8.16
N THR A 166 -2.16 10.38 -8.61
CA THR A 166 -2.76 11.16 -9.70
C THR A 166 -2.03 10.81 -10.98
N GLN A 167 -2.73 10.15 -11.91
CA GLN A 167 -2.21 9.85 -13.24
C GLN A 167 -1.84 11.12 -14.02
N ALA A 168 -1.05 10.96 -15.08
CA ALA A 168 -0.64 12.07 -15.94
C ALA A 168 -1.86 12.79 -16.56
N ALA A 169 -1.84 14.13 -16.56
CA ALA A 169 -2.94 14.94 -17.09
C ALA A 169 -2.79 15.28 -18.58
N SER A 170 -1.57 15.20 -19.12
CA SER A 170 -1.25 15.50 -20.52
C SER A 170 0.04 14.81 -20.95
N ALA A 171 0.30 14.77 -22.25
CA ALA A 171 1.58 14.30 -22.79
C ALA A 171 2.74 15.10 -22.18
N GLY A 172 3.76 14.40 -21.68
CA GLY A 172 4.93 15.00 -21.02
C GLY A 172 4.70 15.49 -19.58
N ALA A 173 3.48 15.43 -19.04
CA ALA A 173 3.24 15.70 -17.62
C ALA A 173 3.53 14.46 -16.78
N LEU A 174 4.27 14.64 -15.68
CA LEU A 174 4.56 13.55 -14.75
C LEU A 174 3.33 13.24 -13.88
N PRO A 175 3.04 11.95 -13.60
CA PRO A 175 2.05 11.60 -12.59
C PRO A 175 2.55 12.03 -11.20
N THR A 176 1.61 12.36 -10.31
CA THR A 176 1.92 12.81 -8.94
C THR A 176 1.59 11.71 -7.95
N ILE A 177 2.51 11.45 -7.01
CA ILE A 177 2.29 10.50 -5.91
C ILE A 177 2.48 11.25 -4.60
N THR A 178 1.38 11.47 -3.89
CA THR A 178 1.37 12.14 -2.59
C THR A 178 1.17 11.10 -1.49
N VAL A 179 2.04 11.12 -0.48
CA VAL A 179 1.90 10.28 0.72
C VAL A 179 1.42 11.16 1.86
N THR A 180 0.46 10.65 2.62
CA THR A 180 0.05 11.23 3.90
C THR A 180 0.14 10.14 4.94
N ASP A 181 1.03 10.31 5.93
CA ASP A 181 1.40 9.34 6.95
C ASP A 181 1.10 9.84 8.37
N ASN A 182 0.17 10.79 8.49
CA ASN A 182 -0.19 11.38 9.78
C ASN A 182 -1.00 10.38 10.61
N GLY A 183 -0.45 9.90 11.72
CA GLY A 183 -1.16 8.99 12.61
C GLY A 183 -1.54 7.67 11.96
N CYS A 184 -0.70 7.15 11.06
CA CYS A 184 -0.55 5.71 10.86
C CYS A 184 -0.27 5.02 12.21
#